data_AF-A0A3S1SI56-F1
#
_entry.id   AF-A0A3S1SI56-F1
#
_cell.length_a   1.000
_cell.length_b   1.000
_cell.length_c   1.000
_cell.angle_alpha   90.00
_cell.angle_beta   90.00
_cell.angle_gamma   90.00
#
_symmetry.space_group_name_H-M   'P 1'
#
loop_
_entity.id
_entity.type
_entity.pdbx_description
1 polymer ?
#
loop_
_entity_poly.entity_id
_entity_poly.type
_entity_poly.pdbx_seq_one_letter_code
_entity_poly.pdbx_strand_id
1 'polypeptide(L)'
;MRTYARLEAPSFAPRAHPVRRTIGQLLWALSAARTLHSHRAPKNAALIPMRRDLKAFVGELGATPGALDDTGPWVARLDAIASKAREVPALPDDAGANTAAEDKVGTITRLTIAGDFAEALKQVLAGLDALRSPVSRKSNERSQPALVVHRDYQAAWRNAVRAALATLLVAVFWLTTKWSEAAGTVILVAVVSSLFATRPDPVQSAWGFFTGTLIALPFAFLVGQVALPALPGFGWFTLFVVPILVPAAVGMANPRHVGVATAFAINFLAFLSPHQQMTYDAGPFFAGSASILVGILIAIGVFIVV
;
A
#
# COMPACT_ATOMS: atom_id res chain seq x y z
N MET A 1 14.58 -8.42 -1.30
CA MET A 1 13.42 -9.02 -0.59
C MET A 1 13.76 -10.12 0.43
N ARG A 2 15.04 -10.39 0.79
CA ARG A 2 15.42 -11.47 1.73
C ARG A 2 15.44 -11.10 3.22
N THR A 3 15.25 -9.83 3.58
CA THR A 3 15.37 -9.36 4.97
C THR A 3 14.10 -9.55 5.81
N TYR A 4 12.94 -9.67 5.18
CA TYR A 4 11.67 -9.86 5.89
C TYR A 4 11.46 -11.29 6.42
N ALA A 5 12.10 -12.29 5.81
CA ALA A 5 12.00 -13.70 6.23
C ALA A 5 12.61 -13.96 7.62
N ARG A 6 13.52 -13.11 8.12
CA ARG A 6 14.12 -13.26 9.45
C ARG A 6 13.19 -12.88 10.60
N LEU A 7 12.13 -12.11 10.35
CA LEU A 7 11.16 -11.73 11.39
C LEU A 7 10.15 -12.84 11.71
N GLU A 8 10.09 -13.88 10.88
CA GLU A 8 9.19 -15.04 11.07
C GLU A 8 9.91 -16.29 11.62
N ALA A 9 11.19 -16.17 12.01
CA ALA A 9 11.89 -17.29 12.61
C ALA A 9 11.20 -17.73 13.92
N PRO A 10 11.04 -19.05 14.18
CA PRO A 10 10.33 -19.57 15.37
C PRO A 10 10.86 -19.02 16.70
N SER A 11 12.14 -18.63 16.76
CA SER A 11 12.78 -18.02 17.91
C SER A 11 12.24 -16.63 18.29
N PHE A 12 11.59 -15.91 17.36
CA PHE A 12 10.98 -14.59 17.60
C PHE A 12 9.47 -14.64 17.81
N ALA A 13 8.82 -15.80 17.63
CA ALA A 13 7.40 -15.99 17.94
C ALA A 13 7.01 -15.51 19.36
N PRO A 14 7.78 -15.80 20.44
CA PRO A 14 7.47 -15.29 21.78
C PRO A 14 7.75 -13.77 21.94
N ARG A 15 8.47 -13.15 21.01
CA ARG A 15 8.79 -11.71 20.99
C ARG A 15 8.00 -10.94 19.94
N ALA A 16 7.03 -11.57 19.27
CA ALA A 16 6.29 -10.96 18.17
C ALA A 16 5.54 -9.68 18.58
N HIS A 17 4.99 -9.65 19.81
CA HIS A 17 4.28 -8.49 20.33
C HIS A 17 5.20 -7.27 20.57
N PRO A 18 6.29 -7.37 21.37
CA PRO A 18 7.21 -6.24 21.55
C PRO A 18 7.86 -5.81 20.24
N VAL A 19 8.21 -6.73 19.33
CA VAL A 19 8.75 -6.37 18.00
C VAL A 19 7.76 -5.52 17.20
N ARG A 20 6.49 -5.96 17.09
CA ARG A 20 5.46 -5.22 16.34
C ARG A 20 5.19 -3.84 16.95
N ARG A 21 5.17 -3.75 18.28
CA ARG A 21 5.02 -2.47 18.99
C ARG A 21 6.16 -1.52 18.68
N THR A 22 7.42 -1.98 18.76
CA THR A 22 8.60 -1.17 18.44
C THR A 22 8.59 -0.70 16.98
N ILE A 23 8.20 -1.56 16.03
CA ILE A 23 8.06 -1.18 14.62
C ILE A 23 6.98 -0.10 14.44
N GLY A 24 5.82 -0.25 15.09
CA GLY A 24 4.76 0.76 15.05
C GLY A 24 5.23 2.12 15.56
N GLN A 25 5.95 2.13 16.70
CA GLN A 25 6.51 3.35 17.28
C GLN A 25 7.60 3.99 16.40
N LEU A 26 8.41 3.18 15.71
CA LEU A 26 9.39 3.67 14.75
C LEU A 26 8.72 4.36 13.55
N LEU A 27 7.68 3.73 12.99
CA LEU A 27 6.92 4.31 11.88
C LEU A 27 6.21 5.60 12.31
N TRP A 28 5.68 5.65 13.53
CA TRP A 28 5.09 6.86 14.09
C TRP A 28 6.13 7.97 14.26
N ALA A 29 7.33 7.66 14.78
CA ALA A 29 8.44 8.61 14.87
C ALA A 29 8.87 9.15 13.49
N LEU A 30 9.01 8.27 12.49
CA LEU A 30 9.37 8.68 11.12
C LEU A 30 8.30 9.59 10.49
N SER A 31 7.02 9.29 10.73
CA SER A 31 5.91 10.11 10.28
C SER A 31 5.94 11.49 10.93
N ALA A 32 6.06 11.56 12.27
CA ALA A 32 6.15 12.82 13.00
C ALA A 32 7.35 13.68 12.55
N ALA A 33 8.51 13.06 12.35
CA ALA A 33 9.71 13.73 11.82
C ALA A 33 9.49 14.32 10.42
N ARG A 34 8.81 13.58 9.53
CA ARG A 34 8.48 14.05 8.18
C ARG A 34 7.51 15.23 8.23
N THR A 35 6.51 15.17 9.09
CA THR A 35 5.54 16.26 9.30
C THR A 35 6.21 17.52 9.86
N LEU A 36 7.15 17.38 10.79
CA LEU A 36 8.00 18.49 11.27
C LEU A 36 8.89 19.09 10.16
N HIS A 37 9.36 18.25 9.24
CA HIS A 37 10.20 18.71 8.13
C HIS A 37 9.42 19.50 7.08
N SER A 38 8.19 19.08 6.77
CA SER A 38 7.35 19.75 5.77
C SER A 38 6.78 21.08 6.25
N HIS A 39 6.62 21.30 7.56
CA HIS A 39 6.03 22.52 8.14
C HIS A 39 7.06 23.53 8.67
N ARG A 40 8.13 23.79 7.90
CA ARG A 40 9.37 24.47 8.32
C ARG A 40 9.33 26.01 8.55
N ALA A 41 8.18 26.70 8.57
CA ALA A 41 8.12 28.19 8.69
C ALA A 41 6.94 28.72 9.55
N PRO A 42 6.99 29.96 10.12
CA PRO A 42 8.14 30.88 10.30
C PRO A 42 8.84 30.66 11.66
N LYS A 43 9.71 31.61 12.07
CA LYS A 43 10.64 31.55 13.21
C LYS A 43 9.93 31.51 14.57
N ASN A 44 9.27 30.40 14.89
CA ASN A 44 8.59 30.27 16.18
C ASN A 44 9.67 30.03 17.24
N ALA A 45 9.96 31.09 18.01
CA ALA A 45 10.99 31.09 19.05
C ALA A 45 10.82 29.91 20.04
N ALA A 46 9.58 29.47 20.27
CA ALA A 46 9.24 28.34 21.14
C ALA A 46 9.69 26.96 20.60
N LEU A 47 9.81 26.79 19.28
CA LEU A 47 10.24 25.53 18.66
C LEU A 47 11.76 25.38 18.53
N ILE A 48 12.50 26.49 18.60
CA ILE A 48 13.95 26.51 18.44
C ILE A 48 14.65 25.67 19.54
N PRO A 49 14.29 25.78 20.84
CA PRO A 49 14.90 24.99 21.90
C PRO A 49 14.62 23.49 21.73
N MET A 50 13.35 23.12 21.54
CA MET A 50 12.91 21.72 21.37
C MET A 50 13.59 21.05 20.18
N ARG A 51 13.65 21.75 19.03
CA ARG A 51 14.31 21.25 17.82
C ARG A 51 15.82 21.14 17.99
N ARG A 52 16.45 22.08 18.71
CA ARG A 52 17.87 22.03 19.03
C ARG A 52 18.18 20.82 19.93
N ASP A 53 17.37 20.61 20.96
CA ASP A 53 17.54 19.53 21.92
C ASP A 53 17.33 18.16 21.26
N LEU A 54 16.31 18.01 20.40
CA LEU A 54 16.09 16.81 19.59
C LEU A 54 17.19 16.57 18.55
N LYS A 55 17.69 17.63 17.90
CA LYS A 55 18.80 17.52 16.94
C LYS A 55 20.10 17.11 17.64
N ALA A 56 20.38 17.69 18.81
CA ALA A 56 21.52 17.32 19.64
C ALA A 56 21.41 15.86 20.10
N PHE A 57 20.23 15.45 20.59
CA PHE A 57 19.95 14.07 20.96
C PHE A 57 20.24 13.08 19.82
N VAL A 58 19.66 13.30 18.63
CA VAL A 58 19.85 12.40 17.48
C VAL A 58 21.30 12.39 17.01
N GLY A 59 21.97 13.56 17.03
CA GLY A 59 23.38 13.67 16.69
C GLY A 59 24.29 12.89 17.65
N GLU A 60 24.07 13.03 18.96
CA GLU A 60 24.83 12.33 19.99
C GLU A 60 24.57 10.82 19.98
N LEU A 61 23.31 10.40 19.77
CA LEU A 61 22.92 8.99 19.64
C LEU A 61 23.60 8.35 18.42
N GLY A 62 23.70 9.08 17.30
CA GLY A 62 24.36 8.60 16.08
C GLY A 62 25.89 8.62 16.15
N ALA A 63 26.48 9.52 16.94
CA ALA A 63 27.92 9.63 17.10
C ALA A 63 28.51 8.65 18.10
N THR A 64 27.70 8.17 19.06
CA THR A 64 28.15 7.29 20.14
C THR A 64 28.14 5.82 19.66
N PRO A 65 29.30 5.14 19.55
CA PRO A 65 29.35 3.72 19.21
C PRO A 65 28.73 2.89 20.35
N GLY A 66 27.84 1.96 20.02
CA GLY A 66 27.17 1.14 21.05
C GLY A 66 26.16 1.93 21.91
N ALA A 67 25.71 3.13 21.49
CA ALA A 67 24.73 3.92 22.23
C ALA A 67 23.42 3.18 22.51
N LEU A 68 23.10 2.21 21.66
CA LEU A 68 21.92 1.38 21.80
C LEU A 68 22.10 0.31 22.86
N ASP A 69 23.32 0.00 23.33
CA ASP A 69 23.65 -1.06 24.29
C ASP A 69 23.08 -0.78 25.69
N ASP A 70 23.07 0.47 26.11
CA ASP A 70 22.33 0.96 27.28
C ASP A 70 21.41 2.11 26.87
N THR A 71 20.11 1.84 26.78
CA THR A 71 19.11 2.83 26.39
C THR A 71 18.58 3.67 27.56
N GLY A 72 18.87 3.33 28.81
CA GLY A 72 18.32 3.99 29.99
C GLY A 72 18.54 5.51 30.03
N PRO A 73 19.79 5.99 29.84
CA PRO A 73 20.11 7.42 29.84
C PRO A 73 19.39 8.19 28.71
N TRP A 74 19.24 7.56 27.54
CA TRP A 74 18.59 8.15 26.38
C TRP A 74 17.07 8.25 26.56
N VAL A 75 16.46 7.22 27.17
CA VAL A 75 15.03 7.20 27.52
C VAL A 75 14.71 8.31 28.51
N ALA A 76 15.51 8.48 29.58
CA ALA A 76 15.31 9.54 30.57
C ALA A 76 15.42 10.95 29.95
N ARG A 77 16.37 11.14 29.02
CA ARG A 77 16.53 12.42 28.32
C ARG A 77 15.36 12.73 27.38
N LEU A 78 14.84 11.74 26.66
CA LEU A 78 13.65 11.92 25.83
C LEU A 78 12.39 12.16 26.66
N ASP A 79 12.27 11.54 27.83
CA ASP A 79 11.17 11.79 28.75
C ASP A 79 11.15 13.24 29.25
N ALA A 80 12.32 13.78 29.60
CA ALA A 80 12.47 15.19 29.97
C ALA A 80 12.16 16.16 28.81
N ILE A 81 12.48 15.79 27.57
CA ILE A 81 12.13 16.59 26.38
C ILE A 81 10.62 16.52 26.11
N ALA A 82 10.01 15.34 26.24
CA ALA A 82 8.59 15.13 26.03
C ALA A 82 7.73 15.81 27.10
N SER A 83 8.14 15.79 28.38
CA SER A 83 7.43 16.48 29.47
C SER A 83 7.45 17.99 29.28
N LYS A 84 8.60 18.55 28.93
CA LYS A 84 8.76 19.98 28.63
C LYS A 84 7.86 20.43 27.47
N ALA A 85 7.63 19.57 26.47
CA ALA A 85 6.71 19.86 25.36
C ALA A 85 5.23 19.89 25.78
N ARG A 86 4.85 19.15 26.82
CA ARG A 86 3.47 19.09 27.36
C ARG A 86 3.16 20.25 28.31
N GLU A 87 4.18 20.87 28.91
CA GLU A 87 4.00 22.00 29.84
C GLU A 87 3.88 23.36 29.13
N VAL A 88 4.54 23.53 27.97
CA VAL A 88 4.52 24.79 27.20
C VAL A 88 3.13 25.23 26.69
N PRO A 89 2.15 24.35 26.39
CA PRO A 89 0.79 24.76 25.99
C PRO A 89 -0.04 25.45 27.11
N ALA A 90 0.42 25.50 28.37
CA ALA A 90 -0.39 25.93 29.53
C ALA A 90 -0.09 27.37 30.03
N LEU A 91 0.34 28.31 29.17
CA LEU A 91 0.57 29.71 29.56
C LEU A 91 -0.73 30.57 29.47
N PRO A 92 -0.99 31.51 30.41
CA PRO A 92 -2.31 32.18 30.57
C PRO A 92 -2.73 33.17 29.47
N ASP A 93 -4.04 33.41 29.42
CA ASP A 93 -4.89 34.04 28.40
C ASP A 93 -4.77 35.57 28.17
N ASP A 94 -3.65 36.22 28.49
CA ASP A 94 -3.58 37.69 28.40
C ASP A 94 -2.72 38.19 27.22
N ALA A 95 -3.35 38.37 26.04
CA ALA A 95 -3.09 39.48 25.09
C ALA A 95 -3.82 39.24 23.75
N GLY A 96 -4.62 40.23 23.34
CA GLY A 96 -5.55 40.17 22.20
C GLY A 96 -4.96 40.34 20.79
N ALA A 97 -5.90 40.43 19.85
CA ALA A 97 -5.81 40.63 18.38
C ALA A 97 -5.69 39.36 17.50
N ASN A 98 -6.70 39.21 16.63
CA ASN A 98 -7.06 38.05 15.78
C ASN A 98 -6.00 37.51 14.80
N THR A 99 -4.83 38.16 14.64
CA THR A 99 -3.73 37.68 13.78
C THR A 99 -2.67 36.88 14.54
N ALA A 100 -2.58 37.01 15.87
CA ALA A 100 -1.67 36.22 16.71
C ALA A 100 -2.24 34.83 17.08
N ALA A 101 -3.56 34.64 16.93
CA ALA A 101 -4.25 33.40 17.27
C ALA A 101 -3.95 32.24 16.30
N GLU A 102 -3.85 32.51 14.98
CA GLU A 102 -3.49 31.49 13.98
C GLU A 102 -2.05 30.98 14.16
N ASP A 103 -1.10 31.85 14.51
CA ASP A 103 0.29 31.45 14.76
C ASP A 103 0.45 30.72 16.11
N LYS A 104 -0.40 31.01 17.11
CA LYS A 104 -0.48 30.23 18.37
C LYS A 104 -0.90 28.79 18.11
N VAL A 105 -1.99 28.57 17.36
CA VAL A 105 -2.47 27.21 17.04
C VAL A 105 -1.40 26.44 16.26
N GLY A 106 -0.79 27.06 15.24
CA GLY A 106 0.32 26.44 14.50
C GLY A 106 1.55 26.13 15.37
N THR A 107 1.86 26.99 16.35
CA THR A 107 2.95 26.77 17.32
C THR A 107 2.64 25.60 18.25
N ILE A 108 1.43 25.54 18.79
CA ILE A 108 0.97 24.45 19.66
C ILE A 108 1.00 23.14 18.88
N THR A 109 0.40 23.07 17.69
CA THR A 109 0.40 21.85 16.87
C THR A 109 1.81 21.35 16.58
N ARG A 110 2.76 22.23 16.24
CA ARG A 110 4.15 21.85 15.96
C ARG A 110 4.90 21.41 17.23
N LEU A 111 4.65 22.03 18.38
CA LEU A 111 5.19 21.59 19.68
C LEU A 111 4.64 20.22 20.07
N THR A 112 3.34 19.98 19.87
CA THR A 112 2.70 18.68 20.05
C THR A 112 3.35 17.63 19.16
N ILE A 113 3.52 17.90 17.86
CA ILE A 113 4.18 16.96 16.94
C ILE A 113 5.65 16.69 17.36
N ALA A 114 6.37 17.69 17.87
CA ALA A 114 7.73 17.49 18.40
C ALA A 114 7.75 16.66 19.69
N GLY A 115 6.78 16.85 20.58
CA GLY A 115 6.59 16.03 21.78
C GLY A 115 6.22 14.59 21.44
N ASP A 116 5.33 14.42 20.47
CA ASP A 116 4.93 13.12 19.92
C ASP A 116 6.12 12.39 19.32
N PHE A 117 6.99 13.09 18.57
CA PHE A 117 8.23 12.51 18.06
C PHE A 117 9.16 12.04 19.19
N ALA A 118 9.34 12.85 20.24
CA ALA A 118 10.18 12.48 21.38
C ALA A 118 9.63 11.25 22.13
N GLU A 119 8.31 11.20 22.34
CA GLU A 119 7.63 10.08 22.97
C GLU A 119 7.69 8.81 22.11
N ALA A 120 7.51 8.94 20.79
CA ALA A 120 7.67 7.84 19.85
C ALA A 120 9.09 7.23 19.94
N LEU A 121 10.11 8.09 19.90
CA LEU A 121 11.51 7.68 19.96
C LEU A 121 11.86 7.04 21.32
N LYS A 122 11.29 7.56 22.41
CA LYS A 122 11.40 6.98 23.76
C LYS A 122 10.84 5.55 23.78
N GLN A 123 9.65 5.36 23.22
CA GLN A 123 9.02 4.05 23.16
C GLN A 123 9.75 3.07 22.24
N VAL A 124 10.41 3.55 21.19
CA VAL A 124 11.32 2.71 20.37
C VAL A 124 12.50 2.22 21.20
N LEU A 125 13.18 3.11 21.93
CA LEU A 125 14.33 2.74 22.76
C LEU A 125 13.94 1.80 23.91
N ALA A 126 12.84 2.07 24.61
CA ALA A 126 12.30 1.18 25.63
C ALA A 126 11.87 -0.18 25.04
N GLY A 127 11.35 -0.19 23.81
CA GLY A 127 11.02 -1.41 23.08
C GLY A 127 12.25 -2.23 22.70
N LEU A 128 13.38 -1.59 22.38
CA LEU A 128 14.66 -2.27 22.12
C LEU A 128 15.22 -2.93 23.38
N ASP A 129 15.10 -2.25 24.52
CA ASP A 129 15.51 -2.81 25.82
C ASP A 129 14.64 -4.00 26.23
N ALA A 130 13.31 -3.88 26.05
CA ALA A 130 12.37 -4.98 26.25
C ALA A 130 12.66 -6.20 25.35
N LEU A 131 13.27 -6.01 24.18
CA LEU A 131 13.69 -7.10 23.30
C LEU A 131 15.00 -7.76 23.73
N ARG A 132 15.82 -7.09 24.54
CA ARG A 132 17.09 -7.58 25.06
C ARG A 132 16.97 -8.24 26.43
N SER A 133 16.03 -7.79 27.25
CA SER A 133 15.71 -8.43 28.52
C SER A 133 15.30 -9.91 28.34
N PRO A 134 15.61 -10.80 29.30
CA PRO A 134 15.18 -12.19 29.26
C PRO A 134 13.66 -12.27 29.17
N VAL A 135 13.13 -13.21 28.38
CA VAL A 135 11.68 -13.38 28.21
C VAL A 135 11.04 -13.71 29.55
N SER A 136 10.52 -12.70 30.25
CA SER A 136 9.72 -12.89 31.46
C SER A 136 8.38 -13.48 31.03
N ARG A 137 8.14 -14.74 31.40
CA ARG A 137 7.02 -15.60 30.96
C ARG A 137 5.64 -15.18 31.49
N LYS A 138 5.42 -13.90 31.81
CA LYS A 138 4.12 -13.36 32.20
C LYS A 138 3.74 -12.19 31.29
N SER A 139 3.42 -12.49 30.04
CA SER A 139 2.63 -11.55 29.25
C SER A 139 1.21 -11.57 29.79
N ASN A 140 0.83 -10.51 30.51
CA ASN A 140 -0.56 -10.27 30.86
C ASN A 140 -1.36 -10.17 29.55
N GLU A 141 -2.22 -11.16 29.28
CA GLU A 141 -3.12 -11.24 28.11
C GLU A 141 -4.09 -10.04 27.98
N ARG A 142 -4.09 -9.13 28.96
CA ARG A 142 -4.89 -7.90 29.01
C ARG A 142 -4.27 -6.68 28.34
N SER A 143 -3.03 -6.73 27.84
CA SER A 143 -2.43 -5.57 27.18
C SER A 143 -2.93 -5.46 25.73
N GLN A 144 -3.60 -4.35 25.42
CA GLN A 144 -4.27 -4.13 24.14
C GLN A 144 -3.32 -4.30 22.95
N PRO A 145 -3.75 -4.97 21.86
CA PRO A 145 -2.90 -5.23 20.71
C PRO A 145 -2.50 -3.90 20.03
N ALA A 146 -1.20 -3.70 19.82
CA ALA A 146 -0.61 -2.49 19.23
C ALA A 146 -1.06 -2.19 17.78
N LEU A 147 -1.70 -3.15 17.11
CA LEU A 147 -2.54 -2.94 15.93
C LEU A 147 -3.84 -3.70 16.18
N VAL A 148 -4.95 -2.99 16.37
CA VAL A 148 -6.28 -3.60 16.27
C VAL A 148 -6.47 -3.97 14.81
N VAL A 149 -6.14 -5.21 14.44
CA VAL A 149 -6.48 -5.76 13.13
C VAL A 149 -7.99 -5.93 13.15
N HIS A 150 -8.69 -4.93 12.61
CA HIS A 150 -10.13 -4.99 12.45
C HIS A 150 -10.45 -6.10 11.44
N ARG A 151 -10.84 -7.27 11.96
CA ARG A 151 -11.33 -8.38 11.15
C ARG A 151 -12.82 -8.17 10.96
N ASP A 152 -13.16 -7.49 9.87
CA ASP A 152 -14.54 -7.40 9.42
C ASP A 152 -14.95 -8.72 8.75
N TYR A 153 -15.37 -9.68 9.58
CA TYR A 153 -15.84 -10.98 9.12
C TYR A 153 -17.07 -10.87 8.21
N GLN A 154 -17.89 -9.84 8.40
CA GLN A 154 -19.10 -9.62 7.61
C GLN A 154 -18.76 -9.13 6.21
N ALA A 155 -17.85 -8.17 6.09
CA ALA A 155 -17.31 -7.75 4.80
C ALA A 155 -16.55 -8.88 4.11
N ALA A 156 -15.76 -9.66 4.86
CA ALA A 156 -15.05 -10.81 4.32
C ALA A 156 -16.01 -11.86 3.73
N TRP A 157 -17.08 -12.20 4.45
CA TRP A 157 -18.08 -13.15 3.97
C TRP A 157 -18.81 -12.66 2.71
N ARG A 158 -19.25 -11.39 2.70
CA ARG A 158 -19.92 -10.81 1.53
C ARG A 158 -19.01 -10.83 0.29
N ASN A 159 -17.73 -10.50 0.46
CA ASN A 159 -16.76 -10.53 -0.62
C ASN A 159 -16.45 -11.96 -1.08
N ALA A 160 -16.40 -12.93 -0.16
CA ALA A 160 -16.22 -14.34 -0.50
C ALA A 160 -17.41 -14.87 -1.33
N VAL A 161 -18.65 -14.56 -0.93
CA VAL A 161 -19.86 -14.95 -1.67
C VAL A 161 -19.88 -14.31 -3.06
N ARG A 162 -19.59 -13.02 -3.17
CA ARG A 162 -19.48 -12.31 -4.46
C ARG A 162 -18.48 -12.97 -5.40
N ALA A 163 -17.26 -13.21 -4.92
CA ALA A 163 -16.20 -13.82 -5.72
C ALA A 163 -16.53 -15.26 -6.12
N ALA A 164 -17.12 -16.05 -5.21
CA ALA A 164 -17.53 -17.41 -5.49
C ALA A 164 -18.64 -17.45 -6.55
N LEU A 165 -19.66 -16.61 -6.42
CA LEU A 165 -20.79 -16.55 -7.35
C LEU A 165 -20.35 -16.04 -8.74
N ALA A 166 -19.49 -15.02 -8.80
CA ALA A 166 -18.91 -14.53 -10.04
C ALA A 166 -18.11 -15.63 -10.76
N THR A 167 -17.23 -16.31 -10.04
CA THR A 167 -16.41 -17.40 -10.59
C THR A 167 -17.29 -18.57 -11.06
N LEU A 168 -18.31 -18.94 -10.28
CA LEU A 168 -19.22 -20.03 -10.63
C LEU A 168 -20.05 -19.68 -11.88
N LEU A 169 -20.60 -18.48 -11.99
CA LEU A 169 -21.37 -18.07 -13.16
C LEU A 169 -20.52 -18.01 -14.43
N VAL A 170 -19.29 -17.51 -14.34
CA VAL A 170 -18.37 -17.53 -15.50
C VAL A 170 -17.95 -18.95 -15.87
N ALA A 171 -17.74 -19.83 -14.88
CA ALA A 171 -17.47 -21.25 -15.13
C ALA A 171 -18.67 -21.98 -15.77
N VAL A 172 -19.89 -21.69 -15.32
CA VAL A 172 -21.13 -22.23 -15.93
C VAL A 172 -21.27 -21.73 -17.37
N PHE A 173 -21.06 -20.43 -17.61
CA PHE A 173 -21.07 -19.87 -18.96
C PHE A 173 -20.06 -20.56 -19.88
N TRP A 174 -18.86 -20.85 -19.37
CA TRP A 174 -17.86 -21.59 -20.13
C TRP A 174 -18.29 -23.03 -20.44
N LEU A 175 -18.78 -23.76 -19.44
CA LEU A 175 -19.23 -25.15 -19.59
C LEU A 175 -20.41 -25.28 -20.57
N THR A 176 -21.34 -24.33 -20.59
CA THR A 176 -22.48 -24.34 -21.51
C THR A 176 -22.09 -23.96 -22.93
N THR A 177 -21.25 -22.94 -23.08
CA THR A 177 -20.85 -22.44 -24.40
C THR A 177 -19.83 -23.37 -25.08
N LYS A 178 -19.08 -24.17 -24.30
CA LYS A 178 -17.97 -25.03 -24.77
C LYS A 178 -16.98 -24.30 -25.67
N TRP A 179 -16.89 -22.98 -25.51
CA TRP A 179 -16.03 -22.15 -26.34
C TRP A 179 -14.59 -22.39 -25.90
N SER A 180 -13.75 -22.89 -26.81
CA SER A 180 -12.35 -23.21 -26.52
C SER A 180 -11.61 -22.00 -25.92
N GLU A 181 -11.86 -20.81 -26.47
CA GLU A 181 -11.25 -19.54 -26.05
C GLU A 181 -11.74 -19.04 -24.68
N ALA A 182 -12.84 -19.57 -24.15
CA ALA A 182 -13.42 -19.10 -22.89
C ALA A 182 -12.75 -19.70 -21.64
N ALA A 183 -11.89 -20.71 -21.78
CA ALA A 183 -11.15 -21.28 -20.65
C ALA A 183 -10.20 -20.26 -20.00
N GLY A 184 -9.50 -19.47 -20.83
CA GLY A 184 -8.62 -18.39 -20.36
C GLY A 184 -9.40 -17.26 -19.66
N THR A 185 -10.59 -16.95 -20.17
CA THR A 185 -11.50 -15.96 -19.58
C THR A 185 -11.92 -16.33 -18.16
N VAL A 186 -12.24 -17.60 -17.88
CA VAL A 186 -12.63 -18.06 -16.53
C VAL A 186 -11.51 -17.77 -15.53
N ILE A 187 -10.26 -18.08 -15.90
CA ILE A 187 -9.09 -17.85 -15.04
C ILE A 187 -8.89 -16.36 -14.79
N LEU A 188 -8.94 -15.55 -15.86
CA LEU A 188 -8.74 -14.10 -15.78
C LEU A 188 -9.81 -13.46 -14.88
N VAL A 189 -11.08 -13.85 -15.05
CA VAL A 189 -12.19 -13.39 -14.21
C VAL A 189 -12.05 -13.83 -12.75
N ALA A 190 -11.63 -15.07 -12.49
CA ALA A 190 -11.42 -15.56 -11.11
C ALA A 190 -10.32 -14.76 -10.40
N VAL A 191 -9.19 -14.52 -11.08
CA VAL A 191 -8.06 -13.73 -10.56
C VAL A 191 -8.48 -12.29 -10.29
N VAL A 192 -9.16 -11.66 -11.25
CA VAL A 192 -9.59 -10.26 -11.14
C VAL A 192 -10.66 -10.08 -10.07
N SER A 193 -11.62 -10.99 -9.98
CA SER A 193 -12.63 -11.02 -8.92
C SER A 193 -11.99 -11.14 -7.53
N SER A 194 -10.99 -12.03 -7.38
CA SER A 194 -10.23 -12.17 -6.13
C SER A 194 -9.45 -10.90 -5.78
N LEU A 195 -8.84 -10.26 -6.78
CA LEU A 195 -8.08 -9.03 -6.58
C LEU A 195 -8.98 -7.86 -6.15
N PHE A 196 -10.16 -7.70 -6.77
CA PHE A 196 -11.07 -6.60 -6.48
C PHE A 196 -11.93 -6.81 -5.23
N ALA A 197 -12.14 -8.05 -4.79
CA ALA A 197 -12.84 -8.35 -3.55
C ALA A 197 -12.23 -7.68 -2.30
N THR A 198 -10.97 -7.26 -2.35
CA THR A 198 -10.28 -6.59 -1.23
C THR A 198 -10.35 -5.06 -1.27
N ARG A 199 -10.93 -4.47 -2.33
CA ARG A 199 -10.97 -3.02 -2.49
C ARG A 199 -12.21 -2.38 -1.85
N PRO A 200 -12.09 -1.13 -1.36
CA PRO A 200 -13.19 -0.41 -0.72
C PRO A 200 -14.37 -0.12 -1.67
N ASP A 201 -14.10 0.03 -2.97
CA ASP A 201 -15.13 0.11 -4.03
C ASP A 201 -14.84 -0.92 -5.14
N PRO A 202 -15.45 -2.12 -5.06
CA PRO A 202 -15.23 -3.19 -6.03
C PRO A 202 -15.88 -2.89 -7.39
N VAL A 203 -17.02 -2.17 -7.42
CA VAL A 203 -17.76 -1.89 -8.66
C VAL A 203 -17.00 -0.86 -9.49
N GLN A 204 -16.56 0.24 -8.88
CA GLN A 204 -15.75 1.24 -9.59
C GLN A 204 -14.43 0.65 -10.09
N SER A 205 -13.81 -0.24 -9.31
CA SER A 205 -12.59 -0.95 -9.72
C SER A 205 -12.84 -1.86 -10.92
N ALA A 206 -13.96 -2.58 -10.95
CA ALA A 206 -14.32 -3.48 -12.03
C ALA A 206 -14.63 -2.71 -13.33
N TRP A 207 -15.30 -1.57 -13.26
CA TRP A 207 -15.50 -0.69 -14.42
C TRP A 207 -14.19 -0.09 -14.94
N GLY A 208 -13.27 0.29 -14.05
CA GLY A 208 -11.92 0.71 -14.44
C GLY A 208 -11.17 -0.40 -15.17
N PHE A 209 -11.33 -1.65 -14.72
CA PHE A 209 -10.75 -2.81 -15.37
C PHE A 209 -11.35 -3.06 -16.76
N PHE A 210 -12.66 -2.99 -16.87
CA PHE A 210 -13.36 -3.10 -18.17
C PHE A 210 -12.91 -2.02 -19.14
N THR A 211 -12.77 -0.77 -18.68
CA THR A 211 -12.29 0.35 -19.50
C THR A 211 -10.87 0.09 -20.02
N GLY A 212 -9.96 -0.36 -19.15
CA GLY A 212 -8.59 -0.71 -19.56
C GLY A 212 -8.55 -1.86 -20.55
N THR A 213 -9.41 -2.86 -20.36
CA THR A 213 -9.57 -4.01 -21.28
C THR A 213 -10.08 -3.54 -22.65
N LEU A 214 -11.08 -2.66 -22.67
CA LEU A 214 -11.65 -2.13 -23.90
C LEU A 214 -10.63 -1.28 -24.68
N ILE A 215 -9.81 -0.51 -23.98
CA ILE A 215 -8.72 0.26 -24.59
C ILE A 215 -7.60 -0.68 -25.10
N ALA A 216 -7.34 -1.81 -24.45
CA ALA A 216 -6.31 -2.76 -24.89
C ALA A 216 -6.65 -3.45 -26.22
N LEU A 217 -7.94 -3.67 -26.49
CA LEU A 217 -8.44 -4.36 -27.67
C LEU A 217 -7.90 -3.77 -29.00
N PRO A 218 -8.06 -2.46 -29.31
CA PRO A 218 -7.58 -1.90 -30.58
C PRO A 218 -6.05 -1.96 -30.72
N PHE A 219 -5.30 -1.77 -29.62
CA PHE A 219 -3.84 -1.89 -29.66
C PHE A 219 -3.39 -3.32 -29.92
N ALA A 220 -4.02 -4.30 -29.26
CA ALA A 220 -3.72 -5.71 -29.49
C ALA A 220 -4.09 -6.15 -30.91
N PHE A 221 -5.20 -5.66 -31.46
CA PHE A 221 -5.56 -5.92 -32.85
C PHE A 221 -4.55 -5.32 -33.83
N LEU A 222 -4.16 -4.06 -33.64
CA LEU A 222 -3.22 -3.38 -34.53
C LEU A 222 -1.83 -4.05 -34.48
N VAL A 223 -1.34 -4.42 -33.31
CA VAL A 223 -0.04 -5.11 -33.20
C VAL A 223 -0.13 -6.55 -33.69
N GLY A 224 -1.12 -7.29 -33.20
CA GLY A 224 -1.26 -8.73 -33.43
C GLY A 224 -1.72 -9.08 -34.84
N GLN A 225 -2.70 -8.38 -35.39
CA GLN A 225 -3.36 -8.73 -36.65
C GLN A 225 -2.95 -7.86 -37.85
N VAL A 226 -2.20 -6.77 -37.62
CA VAL A 226 -1.77 -5.86 -38.71
C VAL A 226 -0.25 -5.73 -38.77
N ALA A 227 0.41 -5.33 -37.68
CA ALA A 227 1.83 -5.04 -37.68
C ALA A 227 2.70 -6.31 -37.76
N LEU A 228 2.43 -7.30 -36.91
CA LEU A 228 3.21 -8.54 -36.83
C LEU A 228 3.07 -9.47 -38.06
N PRO A 229 1.90 -9.60 -38.72
CA PRO A 229 1.79 -10.32 -39.98
C PRO A 229 2.63 -9.69 -41.10
N ALA A 230 2.74 -8.36 -41.12
CA ALA A 230 3.54 -7.63 -42.11
C ALA A 230 5.04 -7.68 -41.81
N LEU A 231 5.41 -7.66 -40.52
CA LEU A 231 6.79 -7.61 -40.04
C LEU A 231 7.02 -8.72 -39.00
N PRO A 232 7.18 -9.98 -39.45
CA PRO A 232 7.38 -11.10 -38.55
C PRO A 232 8.78 -11.07 -37.91
N GLY A 233 8.86 -11.56 -36.67
CA GLY A 233 10.12 -11.74 -35.96
C GLY A 233 10.15 -11.07 -34.57
N PHE A 234 10.97 -11.61 -33.69
CA PHE A 234 11.06 -11.16 -32.29
C PHE A 234 11.51 -9.70 -32.14
N GLY A 235 12.37 -9.23 -33.06
CA GLY A 235 12.82 -7.83 -33.07
C GLY A 235 11.67 -6.85 -33.27
N TRP A 236 10.84 -7.08 -34.29
CA TRP A 236 9.65 -6.27 -34.57
C TRP A 236 8.59 -6.40 -33.48
N PHE A 237 8.38 -7.60 -32.94
CA PHE A 237 7.54 -7.81 -31.76
C PHE A 237 7.94 -6.89 -30.61
N THR A 238 9.22 -6.87 -30.26
CA THR A 238 9.74 -6.01 -29.19
C THR A 238 9.50 -4.54 -29.50
N LEU A 239 9.77 -4.13 -30.74
CA LEU A 239 9.63 -2.75 -31.18
C LEU A 239 8.17 -2.25 -31.16
N PHE A 240 7.18 -3.11 -31.40
CA PHE A 240 5.77 -2.72 -31.33
C PHE A 240 5.16 -2.84 -29.93
N VAL A 241 5.57 -3.83 -29.15
CA VAL A 241 5.01 -4.11 -27.82
C VAL A 241 5.57 -3.18 -26.74
N VAL A 242 6.89 -2.92 -26.75
CA VAL A 242 7.56 -2.12 -25.71
C VAL A 242 7.01 -0.69 -25.63
N PRO A 243 6.82 0.05 -26.74
CA PRO A 243 6.28 1.41 -26.69
C PRO A 243 4.86 1.50 -26.16
N ILE A 244 4.11 0.39 -26.17
CA ILE A 244 2.74 0.32 -25.62
C ILE A 244 2.78 -0.02 -24.13
N LEU A 245 3.63 -0.98 -23.74
CA LEU A 245 3.73 -1.42 -22.35
C LEU A 245 4.46 -0.42 -21.44
N VAL A 246 5.42 0.35 -21.96
CA VAL A 246 6.17 1.34 -21.15
C VAL A 246 5.24 2.44 -20.60
N PRO A 247 4.41 3.13 -21.41
CA PRO A 247 3.42 4.07 -20.89
C PRO A 247 2.42 3.42 -19.95
N ALA A 248 1.99 2.18 -20.22
CA ALA A 248 1.11 1.46 -19.32
C ALA A 248 1.76 1.22 -17.95
N ALA A 249 3.03 0.82 -17.91
CA ALA A 249 3.80 0.64 -16.68
C ALA A 249 3.99 1.95 -15.91
N VAL A 250 4.24 3.06 -16.62
CA VAL A 250 4.28 4.40 -15.99
C VAL A 250 2.90 4.78 -15.44
N GLY A 251 1.83 4.45 -16.15
CA GLY A 251 0.45 4.63 -15.68
C GLY A 251 0.13 3.85 -14.41
N MET A 252 0.72 2.66 -14.23
CA MET A 252 0.59 1.87 -13.00
C MET A 252 1.24 2.54 -11.78
N ALA A 253 2.26 3.37 -11.98
CA ALA A 253 2.89 4.11 -10.89
C ALA A 253 2.02 5.28 -10.37
N ASN A 254 1.00 5.70 -11.14
CA ASN A 254 0.10 6.78 -10.74
C ASN A 254 -1.16 6.21 -10.05
N PRO A 255 -1.42 6.55 -8.76
CA PRO A 255 -2.58 6.05 -8.02
C PRO A 255 -3.93 6.30 -8.69
N ARG A 256 -4.04 7.36 -9.50
CA ARG A 256 -5.28 7.71 -10.21
C ARG A 256 -5.58 6.76 -11.38
N HIS A 257 -4.55 6.21 -12.02
CA HIS A 257 -4.69 5.42 -13.25
C HIS A 257 -4.32 3.95 -13.07
N VAL A 258 -3.82 3.56 -11.90
CA VAL A 258 -3.29 2.22 -11.63
C VAL A 258 -4.24 1.09 -12.03
N GLY A 259 -5.54 1.22 -11.75
CA GLY A 259 -6.54 0.20 -12.09
C GLY A 259 -6.69 -0.01 -13.60
N VAL A 260 -6.89 1.09 -14.34
CA VAL A 260 -7.07 1.09 -15.80
C VAL A 260 -5.78 0.66 -16.50
N ALA A 261 -4.63 1.18 -16.08
CA ALA A 261 -3.33 0.87 -16.67
C ALA A 261 -2.92 -0.59 -16.44
N THR A 262 -3.19 -1.13 -15.24
CA THR A 262 -2.94 -2.55 -14.94
C THR A 262 -3.81 -3.45 -15.81
N ALA A 263 -5.11 -3.13 -15.92
CA ALA A 263 -6.04 -3.88 -16.75
C ALA A 263 -5.65 -3.83 -18.23
N PHE A 264 -5.24 -2.66 -18.72
CA PHE A 264 -4.77 -2.49 -20.08
C PHE A 264 -3.57 -3.40 -20.37
N ALA A 265 -2.52 -3.38 -19.54
CA ALA A 265 -1.32 -4.17 -19.80
C ALA A 265 -1.58 -5.69 -19.75
N ILE A 266 -2.35 -6.15 -18.77
CA ILE A 266 -2.70 -7.57 -18.63
C ILE A 266 -3.50 -8.03 -19.84
N ASN A 267 -4.57 -7.32 -20.19
CA ASN A 267 -5.45 -7.75 -21.28
C ASN A 267 -4.84 -7.53 -22.66
N PHE A 268 -3.99 -6.51 -22.84
CA PHE A 268 -3.23 -6.33 -24.07
C PHE A 268 -2.38 -7.57 -24.37
N LEU A 269 -1.66 -8.08 -23.36
CA LEU A 269 -0.85 -9.27 -23.53
C LEU A 269 -1.70 -10.53 -23.68
N ALA A 270 -2.83 -10.62 -22.98
CA ALA A 270 -3.78 -11.72 -23.12
C ALA A 270 -4.37 -11.80 -24.53
N PHE A 271 -4.76 -10.66 -25.12
CA PHE A 271 -5.27 -10.58 -26.49
C PHE A 271 -4.18 -10.83 -27.54
N LEU A 272 -2.96 -10.34 -27.29
CA LEU A 272 -1.84 -10.55 -28.20
C LEU A 272 -1.39 -12.02 -28.21
N SER A 273 -1.53 -12.71 -27.08
CA SER A 273 -1.30 -14.15 -26.90
C SER A 273 -0.01 -14.62 -27.59
N PRO A 274 1.17 -14.12 -27.19
CA PRO A 274 2.42 -14.40 -27.88
C PRO A 274 2.83 -15.88 -27.77
N HIS A 275 3.01 -16.54 -28.91
CA HIS A 275 3.40 -17.95 -29.02
C HIS A 275 4.64 -18.08 -29.91
N GLN A 276 5.39 -19.18 -29.75
CA GLN A 276 6.60 -19.50 -30.53
C GLN A 276 6.34 -19.42 -32.05
N GLN A 277 5.17 -19.88 -32.49
CA GLN A 277 4.63 -19.63 -33.82
C GLN A 277 3.36 -18.81 -33.65
N MET A 278 3.40 -17.57 -34.12
CA MET A 278 2.25 -16.68 -34.07
C MET A 278 1.30 -17.02 -35.23
N THR A 279 0.10 -17.47 -34.89
CA THR A 279 -0.99 -17.64 -35.85
C THR A 279 -1.82 -16.36 -35.91
N TYR A 280 -1.94 -15.79 -37.10
CA TYR A 280 -2.66 -14.55 -37.34
C TYR A 280 -4.02 -14.86 -37.97
N ASP A 281 -5.00 -15.13 -37.12
CA ASP A 281 -6.38 -15.33 -37.53
C ASP A 281 -7.31 -14.40 -36.73
N ALA A 282 -8.02 -13.54 -37.46
CA ALA A 282 -8.94 -12.58 -36.87
C ALA A 282 -10.15 -13.26 -36.21
N GLY A 283 -10.57 -14.44 -36.69
CA GLY A 283 -11.72 -15.17 -36.14
C GLY A 283 -11.54 -15.55 -34.67
N PRO A 284 -10.52 -16.36 -34.32
CA PRO A 284 -10.18 -16.68 -32.93
C PRO A 284 -9.85 -15.44 -32.09
N PHE A 285 -9.20 -14.42 -32.67
CA PHE A 285 -8.93 -13.16 -31.97
C PHE A 285 -10.21 -12.47 -31.48
N PHE A 286 -11.20 -12.30 -32.36
CA PHE A 286 -12.47 -11.67 -31.99
C PHE A 286 -13.28 -12.55 -31.03
N ALA A 287 -13.27 -13.87 -31.21
CA ALA A 287 -13.94 -14.80 -30.31
C ALA A 287 -13.34 -14.76 -28.88
N GLY A 288 -12.01 -14.82 -28.74
CA GLY A 288 -11.33 -14.71 -27.46
C GLY A 288 -11.52 -13.34 -26.81
N SER A 289 -11.45 -12.27 -27.61
CA SER A 289 -11.70 -10.91 -27.14
C SER A 289 -13.12 -10.71 -26.61
N ALA A 290 -14.12 -11.18 -27.35
CA ALA A 290 -15.52 -11.15 -26.94
C ALA A 290 -15.74 -11.97 -25.66
N SER A 291 -15.10 -13.14 -25.57
CA SER A 291 -15.17 -13.97 -24.37
C SER A 291 -14.69 -13.21 -23.13
N ILE A 292 -13.50 -12.59 -23.18
CA ILE A 292 -12.94 -11.82 -22.06
C ILE A 292 -13.88 -10.67 -21.65
N LEU A 293 -14.39 -9.91 -22.63
CA LEU A 293 -15.32 -8.80 -22.37
C LEU A 293 -16.62 -9.28 -21.71
N VAL A 294 -17.22 -10.36 -22.21
CA VAL A 294 -18.42 -10.96 -21.62
C VAL A 294 -18.15 -11.47 -20.20
N GLY A 295 -17.02 -12.14 -19.98
CA GLY A 295 -16.64 -12.62 -18.65
C GLY A 295 -16.51 -11.50 -17.63
N ILE A 296 -15.89 -10.38 -18.01
CA ILE A 296 -15.77 -9.20 -17.14
C ILE A 296 -17.14 -8.59 -16.87
N LEU A 297 -18.03 -8.50 -17.88
CA LEU A 297 -19.39 -7.97 -17.70
C LEU A 297 -20.23 -8.84 -16.76
N ILE A 298 -20.15 -10.17 -16.88
CA ILE A 298 -20.82 -11.09 -15.95
C ILE A 298 -20.32 -10.85 -14.53
N ALA A 299 -19.00 -10.74 -14.35
CA ALA A 299 -18.41 -10.46 -13.04
C ALA A 299 -18.91 -9.13 -12.46
N ILE A 300 -18.91 -8.05 -13.26
CA ILE A 300 -19.46 -6.75 -12.86
C ILE A 300 -20.92 -6.87 -12.43
N GLY A 301 -21.75 -7.59 -13.19
CA GLY A 301 -23.14 -7.82 -12.85
C GLY A 301 -23.31 -8.47 -11.47
N VAL A 302 -22.49 -9.47 -11.14
CA VAL A 302 -22.51 -10.10 -9.82
C VAL A 302 -22.12 -9.13 -8.70
N PHE A 303 -21.08 -8.33 -8.91
CA PHE A 303 -20.63 -7.34 -7.93
C PHE A 303 -21.63 -6.21 -7.68
N ILE A 304 -22.54 -5.95 -8.64
CA ILE A 304 -23.62 -4.97 -8.49
C ILE A 304 -24.81 -5.58 -7.73
N VAL A 305 -25.14 -6.85 -7.98
CA VAL A 305 -26.35 -7.49 -7.45
C VAL A 305 -26.20 -7.96 -6.00
N VAL A 306 -25.04 -8.53 -5.66
CA VAL A 306 -24.72 -9.06 -4.31
C VAL A 306 -23.97 -7.99 -3.56
#